data_AF-A0AAJ6D6Q7-F1
#
_entry.id   AF-A0AAJ6D6Q7-F1
#
_cell.length_a   1.000
_cell.length_b   1.000
_cell.length_c   1.000
_cell.angle_alpha   90.00
_cell.angle_beta   90.00
_cell.angle_gamma   90.00
#
_symmetry.space_group_name_H-M   'P 1'
#
loop_
_entity.id
_entity.type
_entity.pdbx_description
1 polymer ?
#
loop_
_entity_poly.entity_id
_entity_poly.type
_entity_poly.pdbx_seq_one_letter_code
_entity_poly.pdbx_strand_id
1 'polypeptide(L)'
;MSRRALALLVLICGAVSAAAQGLSPEALARRTIERRTVEAVIWGMPAVSMAAIRASLKRDLDADFGDVIYFSNVMEPRHEFLTANNQTPYVLTFFDLRRGPMVLDVPPATGKVAFFGSGIDSWEVPLVDIGPTGDDAGKGGKYLFLPPGFKGKQPSGYFVVRSPTVFVHFA
;
A
#
# COMPACT_ATOMS: atom_id res chain seq x y z
N MET A 1 22.36 21.46 -64.13
CA MET A 1 21.31 20.47 -63.74
C MET A 1 19.94 21.07 -64.02
N SER A 2 19.11 20.40 -64.83
CA SER A 2 17.79 20.94 -65.20
C SER A 2 16.81 20.82 -64.04
N ARG A 3 15.85 21.77 -63.92
CA ARG A 3 14.78 21.75 -62.90
C ARG A 3 13.98 20.43 -62.87
N ARG A 4 13.98 19.68 -63.99
CA ARG A 4 13.36 18.35 -64.11
C ARG A 4 14.16 17.25 -63.39
N ALA A 5 15.49 17.34 -63.36
CA ALA A 5 16.33 16.38 -62.64
C ALA A 5 16.20 16.53 -61.11
N LEU A 6 16.01 17.75 -60.61
CA LEU A 6 15.79 18.02 -59.19
C LEU A 6 14.39 17.54 -58.73
N ALA A 7 13.36 17.70 -59.57
CA ALA A 7 12.00 17.23 -59.28
C ALA A 7 11.89 15.70 -59.21
N LEU A 8 12.62 14.98 -60.06
CA LEU A 8 12.67 13.50 -60.01
C LEU A 8 13.37 12.99 -58.73
N LEU A 9 14.42 13.66 -58.27
CA LEU A 9 15.13 13.25 -57.05
C LEU A 9 14.27 13.40 -55.78
N VAL A 10 13.44 14.45 -55.72
CA VAL A 10 12.51 14.69 -54.60
C VAL A 10 11.37 13.66 -54.58
N LEU A 11 10.91 13.21 -55.75
CA LEU A 11 9.89 12.16 -55.88
C LEU A 11 10.41 10.78 -55.45
N ILE A 12 11.69 10.47 -55.68
CA ILE A 12 12.30 9.19 -55.27
C ILE A 12 12.51 9.12 -53.76
N CYS A 13 12.80 10.25 -53.09
CA CYS A 13 12.92 10.29 -51.62
C CYS A 13 11.58 10.32 -50.88
N GLY A 14 10.46 10.64 -51.55
CA GLY A 14 9.13 10.79 -50.92
C GLY A 14 8.32 9.51 -50.74
N ALA A 15 8.80 8.37 -51.24
CA ALA A 15 8.06 7.10 -51.24
C ALA A 15 8.75 6.00 -50.43
N VAL A 16 9.41 6.34 -49.32
CA VAL A 16 9.52 5.36 -48.24
C VAL A 16 8.12 5.24 -47.67
N SER A 17 7.33 4.31 -48.21
CA SER A 17 6.17 3.81 -47.47
C SER A 17 6.70 3.44 -46.10
N ALA A 18 6.24 4.13 -45.06
CA ALA A 18 6.33 3.62 -43.72
C ALA A 18 5.48 2.35 -43.71
N ALA A 19 6.05 1.24 -44.20
CA ALA A 19 5.48 -0.06 -44.02
C ALA A 19 5.36 -0.20 -42.52
N ALA A 20 4.13 -0.22 -42.01
CA ALA A 20 3.88 -0.57 -40.63
C ALA A 20 4.60 -1.89 -40.42
N GLN A 21 5.70 -1.87 -39.64
CA GLN A 21 6.42 -3.08 -39.32
C GLN A 21 5.43 -3.94 -38.54
N GLY A 22 4.82 -4.90 -39.24
CA GLY A 22 3.92 -5.87 -38.62
C GLY A 22 4.71 -6.56 -37.53
N LEU A 23 4.38 -6.27 -36.27
CA LEU A 23 5.05 -6.91 -35.15
C LEU A 23 4.83 -8.41 -35.28
N SER A 24 5.91 -9.19 -35.23
CA SER A 24 5.79 -10.64 -35.18
C SER A 24 4.96 -11.06 -33.95
N PRO A 25 4.31 -12.23 -33.99
CA PRO A 25 3.61 -12.75 -32.82
C PRO A 25 4.47 -12.77 -31.56
N GLU A 26 5.75 -13.09 -31.68
CA GLU A 26 6.72 -13.07 -30.58
C GLU A 26 6.98 -11.64 -30.07
N ALA A 27 7.14 -10.66 -30.96
CA ALA A 27 7.31 -9.27 -30.57
C ALA A 27 6.06 -8.71 -29.87
N LEU A 28 4.86 -9.10 -30.30
CA LEU A 28 3.60 -8.76 -29.63
C LEU A 28 3.48 -9.41 -28.25
N ALA A 29 3.85 -10.69 -28.12
CA ALA A 29 3.85 -11.41 -26.86
C ALA A 29 4.82 -10.74 -25.86
N ARG A 30 6.05 -10.44 -26.29
CA ARG A 30 7.04 -9.73 -25.46
C ARG A 30 6.52 -8.37 -24.99
N ARG A 31 5.99 -7.53 -25.89
CA ARG A 31 5.43 -6.22 -25.52
C ARG A 31 4.23 -6.34 -24.58
N THR A 32 3.44 -7.40 -24.70
CA THR A 32 2.32 -7.66 -23.80
C THR A 32 2.81 -7.96 -22.39
N ILE A 33 3.84 -8.80 -22.26
CA ILE A 33 4.49 -9.09 -20.98
C ILE A 33 5.09 -7.80 -20.40
N GLU A 34 5.89 -7.06 -21.18
CA GLU A 34 6.52 -5.80 -20.74
C GLU A 34 5.48 -4.81 -20.17
N ARG A 35 4.37 -4.59 -20.90
CA ARG A 35 3.30 -3.70 -20.42
C ARG A 35 2.65 -4.22 -19.15
N ARG A 36 2.27 -5.49 -19.10
CA ARG A 36 1.65 -6.08 -17.91
C ARG A 36 2.58 -6.03 -16.70
N THR A 37 3.89 -6.17 -16.88
CA THR A 37 4.87 -6.04 -15.81
C THR A 37 4.88 -4.63 -15.24
N VAL A 38 4.93 -3.60 -16.09
CA VAL A 38 4.92 -2.19 -15.63
C VAL A 38 3.61 -1.89 -14.88
N GLU A 39 2.47 -2.27 -15.45
CA GLU A 39 1.17 -2.09 -14.80
C GLU A 39 1.09 -2.82 -13.46
N ALA A 40 1.59 -4.06 -13.39
CA ALA A 40 1.59 -4.84 -12.14
C ALA A 40 2.49 -4.21 -11.06
N VAL A 41 3.62 -3.62 -11.43
CA VAL A 41 4.51 -2.90 -10.48
C VAL A 41 3.81 -1.68 -9.90
N ILE A 42 3.14 -0.89 -10.75
CA ILE A 42 2.41 0.31 -10.31
C ILE A 42 1.23 -0.11 -9.43
N TRP A 43 0.42 -1.05 -9.89
CA TRP A 43 -0.74 -1.55 -9.16
C TRP A 43 -0.35 -2.19 -7.81
N GLY A 44 0.75 -2.94 -7.78
CA GLY A 44 1.24 -3.65 -6.60
C GLY A 44 1.94 -2.77 -5.56
N MET A 45 2.23 -1.50 -5.87
CA MET A 45 3.10 -0.64 -5.06
C MET A 45 2.68 -0.53 -3.58
N PRO A 46 1.40 -0.30 -3.22
CA PRO A 46 0.99 -0.20 -1.81
C PRO A 46 1.17 -1.52 -1.05
N ALA A 47 0.79 -2.64 -1.67
CA ALA A 47 0.93 -3.95 -1.04
C ALA A 47 2.39 -4.35 -0.84
N VAL A 48 3.27 -4.01 -1.80
CA VAL A 48 4.71 -4.23 -1.68
C VAL A 48 5.31 -3.34 -0.58
N SER A 49 4.87 -2.08 -0.47
CA SER A 49 5.26 -1.17 0.61
C SER A 49 4.99 -1.76 1.99
N MET A 50 3.75 -2.19 2.26
CA MET A 50 3.36 -2.82 3.53
C MET A 50 4.11 -4.13 3.80
N ALA A 51 4.30 -4.96 2.76
CA ALA A 51 5.06 -6.20 2.89
C ALA A 51 6.53 -5.93 3.24
N ALA A 52 7.14 -4.88 2.67
CA ALA A 52 8.52 -4.49 2.92
C ALA A 52 8.71 -3.97 4.36
N ILE A 53 7.79 -3.13 4.86
CA ILE A 53 7.82 -2.67 6.26
C ILE A 53 7.70 -3.84 7.22
N ARG A 54 6.76 -4.77 7.01
CA ARG A 54 6.64 -5.96 7.86
C ARG A 54 7.90 -6.82 7.83
N ALA A 55 8.48 -7.01 6.64
CA ALA A 55 9.71 -7.79 6.48
C ALA A 55 10.90 -7.13 7.17
N SER A 56 11.04 -5.80 7.14
CA SER A 56 12.11 -5.09 7.86
C SER A 56 11.92 -5.18 9.37
N LEU A 57 10.70 -5.00 9.88
CA LEU A 57 10.41 -5.15 11.31
C LEU A 57 10.71 -6.56 11.81
N LYS A 58 10.34 -7.60 11.05
CA LYS A 58 10.70 -8.98 11.40
C LYS A 58 12.21 -9.20 11.38
N ARG A 59 12.91 -8.68 10.37
CA ARG A 59 14.36 -8.84 10.21
C ARG A 59 15.13 -8.14 11.34
N ASP A 60 14.74 -6.92 11.68
CA ASP A 60 15.54 -6.02 12.52
C ASP A 60 15.12 -6.04 13.99
N LEU A 61 13.85 -6.36 14.27
CA LEU A 61 13.27 -6.34 15.63
C LEU A 61 12.68 -7.70 16.05
N ASP A 62 12.74 -8.72 15.19
CA ASP A 62 12.09 -10.04 15.38
C ASP A 62 10.57 -10.00 15.59
N ALA A 63 9.92 -8.85 15.32
CA ALA A 63 8.50 -8.63 15.56
C ALA A 63 7.61 -9.56 14.72
N ASP A 64 6.58 -10.14 15.34
CA ASP A 64 5.57 -11.00 14.71
C ASP A 64 4.20 -10.31 14.64
N PHE A 65 3.24 -10.94 13.97
CA PHE A 65 1.86 -10.46 13.90
C PHE A 65 1.25 -10.36 15.31
N GLY A 66 0.68 -9.19 15.61
CA GLY A 66 0.10 -8.85 16.89
C GLY A 66 1.04 -8.09 17.83
N ASP A 67 2.34 -8.05 17.54
CA ASP A 67 3.27 -7.23 18.31
C ASP A 67 2.99 -5.74 18.08
N VAL A 68 3.22 -4.95 19.13
CA VAL A 68 3.11 -3.49 19.09
C VAL A 68 4.52 -2.92 19.02
N ILE A 69 4.88 -2.35 17.88
CA ILE A 69 6.15 -1.67 17.67
C ILE A 69 5.98 -0.21 18.08
N TYR A 70 6.65 0.20 19.16
CA TYR A 70 6.67 1.58 19.62
C TYR A 70 8.01 2.24 19.32
N PHE A 71 7.97 3.31 18.52
CA PHE A 71 9.13 4.17 18.32
C PHE A 71 9.17 5.18 19.47
N SER A 72 10.16 5.06 20.35
CA SER A 72 10.25 5.88 21.57
C SER A 72 10.64 7.34 21.32
N ASN A 73 11.10 7.66 20.11
CA ASN A 73 11.42 9.01 19.66
C ASN A 73 10.82 9.25 18.26
N VAL A 74 10.82 10.51 17.85
CA VAL A 74 10.41 10.92 16.50
C VAL A 74 11.36 10.38 15.44
N MET A 75 10.88 10.29 14.20
CA MET A 75 11.70 9.79 13.09
C MET A 75 12.76 10.81 12.65
N GLU A 76 13.97 10.32 12.46
CA GLU A 76 15.10 11.01 11.82
C GLU A 76 15.38 10.41 10.42
N PRO A 77 16.06 11.14 9.50
CA PRO A 77 16.36 10.65 8.15
C PRO A 77 17.06 9.29 8.10
N ARG A 78 17.89 8.96 9.10
CA ARG A 78 18.61 7.67 9.20
C ARG A 78 17.69 6.46 9.38
N HIS A 79 16.40 6.64 9.68
CA HIS A 79 15.45 5.54 9.84
C HIS A 79 14.79 5.11 8.54
N GLU A 80 14.98 5.87 7.44
CA GLU A 80 14.51 5.52 6.09
C GLU A 80 13.00 5.21 5.98
N PHE A 81 12.20 5.72 6.91
CA PHE A 81 10.75 5.58 6.89
C PHE A 81 10.16 6.59 5.89
N LEU A 82 9.33 6.10 4.95
CA LEU A 82 8.83 6.89 3.83
C LEU A 82 8.05 8.12 4.32
N THR A 83 8.55 9.32 3.99
CA THR A 83 7.92 10.62 4.30
C THR A 83 7.47 10.76 5.76
N ALA A 84 8.23 10.18 6.69
CA ALA A 84 7.84 10.19 8.09
C ALA A 84 7.79 11.61 8.67
N ASN A 85 6.74 11.87 9.44
CA ASN A 85 6.70 12.98 10.37
C ASN A 85 7.85 12.89 11.41
N ASN A 86 8.38 14.03 11.82
CA ASN A 86 9.47 14.17 12.79
C ASN A 86 9.04 14.91 14.08
N GLN A 87 7.74 14.91 14.38
CA GLN A 87 7.17 15.64 15.52
C GLN A 87 6.42 14.73 16.50
N THR A 88 5.82 13.64 16.01
CA THR A 88 5.11 12.65 16.80
C THR A 88 5.78 11.28 16.68
N PRO A 89 6.02 10.57 17.80
CA PRO A 89 6.48 9.19 17.76
C PRO A 89 5.40 8.26 17.17
N TYR A 90 5.83 7.16 16.55
CA TYR A 90 4.93 6.20 15.90
C TYR A 90 4.66 4.97 16.76
N VAL A 91 3.49 4.38 16.57
CA VAL A 91 3.13 3.04 17.05
C VAL A 91 2.59 2.26 15.88
N LEU A 92 3.17 1.11 15.56
CA LEU A 92 2.75 0.25 14.46
C LEU A 92 2.33 -1.12 15.00
N THR A 93 1.35 -1.75 14.34
CA THR A 93 1.09 -3.18 14.54
C THR A 93 0.53 -3.80 13.26
N PHE A 94 0.83 -5.09 13.07
CA PHE A 94 0.38 -5.87 11.93
C PHE A 94 -0.45 -7.06 12.40
N PHE A 95 -1.60 -7.27 11.81
CA PHE A 95 -2.46 -8.42 12.07
C PHE A 95 -2.50 -9.38 10.89
N ASP A 96 -2.52 -10.68 11.19
CA ASP A 96 -2.82 -11.75 10.25
C ASP A 96 -4.17 -12.38 10.61
N LEU A 97 -5.21 -11.99 9.88
CA LEU A 97 -6.58 -12.43 10.13
C LEU A 97 -6.82 -13.88 9.69
N ARG A 98 -5.87 -14.54 9.03
CA ARG A 98 -5.93 -16.00 8.79
C ARG A 98 -5.84 -16.78 10.11
N ARG A 99 -5.23 -16.17 11.14
CA ARG A 99 -5.17 -16.71 12.50
C ARG A 99 -6.49 -16.54 13.27
N GLY A 100 -7.46 -15.82 12.70
CA GLY A 100 -8.77 -15.54 13.29
C GLY A 100 -9.02 -14.04 13.46
N PRO A 101 -10.19 -13.66 14.02
CA PRO A 101 -10.46 -12.29 14.42
C PRO A 101 -9.39 -11.74 15.38
N MET A 102 -8.96 -10.51 15.17
CA MET A 102 -7.96 -9.82 16.00
C MET A 102 -8.57 -8.57 16.64
N VAL A 103 -8.12 -8.22 17.84
CA VAL A 103 -8.59 -7.02 18.56
C VAL A 103 -7.43 -6.06 18.77
N LEU A 104 -7.61 -4.81 18.37
CA LEU A 104 -6.76 -3.70 18.79
C LEU A 104 -7.43 -2.98 19.97
N ASP A 105 -6.76 -2.95 21.11
CA ASP A 105 -7.24 -2.28 22.32
C ASP A 105 -6.55 -0.93 22.47
N VAL A 106 -7.29 0.15 22.21
CA VAL A 106 -6.76 1.52 22.19
C VAL A 106 -7.09 2.22 23.51
N PRO A 107 -6.08 2.69 24.27
CA PRO A 107 -6.30 3.47 25.47
C PRO A 107 -7.00 4.81 25.18
N PRO A 108 -7.79 5.36 26.13
CA PRO A 108 -8.35 6.70 26.00
C PRO A 108 -7.25 7.75 25.87
N ALA A 109 -7.53 8.79 25.09
CA ALA A 109 -6.71 9.99 25.06
C ALA A 109 -6.69 10.66 26.43
N THR A 110 -5.56 11.28 26.74
CA THR A 110 -5.32 12.06 27.95
C THR A 110 -4.82 13.45 27.54
N GLY A 111 -4.65 14.36 28.50
CA GLY A 111 -4.00 15.64 28.25
C GLY A 111 -2.52 15.55 27.84
N LYS A 112 -1.91 14.36 27.84
CA LYS A 112 -0.49 14.14 27.51
C LYS A 112 -0.28 13.26 26.28
N VAL A 113 -1.15 12.28 26.08
CA VAL A 113 -1.01 11.25 25.04
C VAL A 113 -2.37 11.02 24.42
N ALA A 114 -2.41 11.03 23.09
CA ALA A 114 -3.54 10.56 22.30
C ALA A 114 -2.97 9.70 21.17
N PHE A 115 -3.61 8.57 20.90
CA PHE A 115 -3.36 7.81 19.69
C PHE A 115 -4.20 8.40 18.56
N PHE A 116 -3.60 8.51 17.39
CA PHE A 116 -4.23 8.94 16.15
C PHE A 116 -3.65 8.08 15.03
N GLY A 117 -4.52 7.59 14.16
CA GLY A 117 -4.11 6.74 13.05
C GLY A 117 -5.31 6.01 12.45
N SER A 118 -5.04 5.12 11.50
CA SER A 118 -6.06 4.33 10.83
C SER A 118 -5.69 2.86 10.82
N GLY A 119 -6.70 2.01 10.97
CA GLY A 119 -6.58 0.61 10.56
C GLY A 119 -6.72 0.54 9.05
N ILE A 120 -5.69 0.07 8.35
CA ILE A 120 -5.64 -0.03 6.89
C ILE A 120 -5.51 -1.48 6.43
N ASP A 121 -6.02 -1.77 5.24
CA ASP A 121 -5.90 -3.09 4.62
C ASP A 121 -4.54 -3.29 3.91
N SER A 122 -4.32 -4.44 3.29
CA SER A 122 -3.06 -4.74 2.59
C SER A 122 -2.77 -3.82 1.39
N TRP A 123 -3.74 -3.03 0.93
CA TRP A 123 -3.61 -2.08 -0.17
C TRP A 123 -3.50 -0.63 0.32
N GLU A 124 -3.26 -0.43 1.62
CA GLU A 124 -3.26 0.87 2.30
C GLU A 124 -4.61 1.60 2.24
N VAL A 125 -5.72 0.87 2.04
CA VAL A 125 -7.06 1.45 2.06
C VAL A 125 -7.54 1.58 3.52
N PRO A 126 -7.96 2.77 3.98
CA PRO A 126 -8.49 2.95 5.32
C PRO A 126 -9.76 2.13 5.57
N LEU A 127 -9.79 1.41 6.69
CA LEU A 127 -10.94 0.63 7.16
C LEU A 127 -11.62 1.29 8.35
N VAL A 128 -10.86 1.99 9.20
CA VAL A 128 -11.33 2.67 10.41
C VAL A 128 -10.33 3.75 10.83
N ASP A 129 -10.83 4.83 11.42
CA ASP A 129 -10.01 5.88 12.03
C ASP A 129 -10.09 5.80 13.56
N ILE A 130 -8.95 6.05 14.20
CA ILE A 130 -8.74 5.92 15.65
C ILE A 130 -8.31 7.26 16.23
N GLY A 131 -8.77 7.57 17.44
CA GLY A 131 -8.37 8.76 18.18
C GLY A 131 -9.41 9.87 18.22
N PRO A 132 -9.02 11.09 18.62
CA PRO A 132 -9.93 12.21 18.89
C PRO A 132 -10.91 12.54 17.76
N THR A 133 -10.52 12.31 16.51
CA THR A 133 -11.35 12.53 15.31
C THR A 133 -11.83 11.23 14.66
N GLY A 134 -11.48 10.08 15.22
CA GLY A 134 -11.88 8.76 14.74
C GLY A 134 -13.14 8.25 15.45
N ASP A 135 -13.43 6.96 15.26
CA ASP A 135 -14.67 6.33 15.73
C ASP A 135 -14.78 6.29 17.27
N ASP A 136 -13.65 6.24 17.99
CA ASP A 136 -13.64 6.32 19.44
C ASP A 136 -13.76 7.74 20.02
N ALA A 137 -13.69 8.78 19.19
CA ALA A 137 -13.70 10.18 19.61
C ALA A 137 -12.72 10.50 20.76
N GLY A 138 -11.58 9.82 20.78
CA GLY A 138 -10.54 9.96 21.80
C GLY A 138 -10.86 9.26 23.13
N LYS A 139 -11.97 8.54 23.24
CA LYS A 139 -12.32 7.77 24.46
C LYS A 139 -11.65 6.40 24.51
N GLY A 140 -10.91 6.03 23.46
CA GLY A 140 -10.35 4.70 23.30
C GLY A 140 -11.44 3.64 23.10
N GLY A 141 -11.01 2.41 22.89
CA GLY A 141 -11.94 1.30 22.66
C GLY A 141 -11.30 0.08 22.03
N LYS A 142 -12.12 -0.95 21.85
CA LYS A 142 -11.70 -2.22 21.27
C LYS A 142 -12.18 -2.32 19.84
N TYR A 143 -11.24 -2.34 18.90
CA TYR A 143 -11.50 -2.50 17.47
C TYR A 143 -11.34 -3.97 17.09
N LEU A 144 -12.43 -4.62 16.70
CA LEU A 144 -12.45 -6.02 16.30
C LEU A 144 -12.33 -6.14 14.79
N PHE A 145 -11.16 -6.55 14.32
CA PHE A 145 -10.88 -6.82 12.91
C PHE A 145 -11.28 -8.25 12.56
N LEU A 146 -12.16 -8.37 11.57
CA LEU A 146 -12.69 -9.64 11.10
C LEU A 146 -12.08 -10.03 9.75
N PRO A 147 -11.72 -11.32 9.55
CA PRO A 147 -11.20 -11.79 8.27
C PRO A 147 -12.25 -11.68 7.16
N PRO A 148 -11.81 -11.64 5.88
CA PRO A 148 -12.70 -11.70 4.73
C PRO A 148 -13.67 -12.88 4.84
N GLY A 149 -14.95 -12.61 4.66
CA GLY A 149 -15.99 -13.64 4.68
C GLY A 149 -16.38 -14.19 6.05
N PHE A 150 -15.89 -13.64 7.17
CA PHE A 150 -16.25 -14.10 8.53
C PHE A 150 -17.77 -14.20 8.76
N LYS A 151 -18.22 -15.39 9.21
CA LYS A 151 -19.65 -15.73 9.48
C LYS A 151 -19.97 -15.97 10.96
N GLY A 152 -19.00 -15.83 11.86
CA GLY A 152 -19.23 -16.01 13.29
C GLY A 152 -20.08 -14.90 13.90
N LYS A 153 -20.52 -15.11 15.15
CA LYS A 153 -21.23 -14.10 15.92
C LYS A 153 -20.31 -12.94 16.27
N GLN A 154 -20.85 -11.72 16.22
CA GLN A 154 -20.14 -10.51 16.62
C GLN A 154 -20.42 -10.21 18.09
N PRO A 155 -19.39 -10.08 18.94
CA PRO A 155 -19.58 -9.64 20.32
C PRO A 155 -19.99 -8.16 20.38
N SER A 156 -20.78 -7.80 21.39
CA SER A 156 -21.12 -6.39 21.69
C SER A 156 -19.93 -5.67 22.32
N GLY A 157 -19.89 -4.34 22.21
CA GLY A 157 -18.87 -3.51 22.86
C GLY A 157 -17.57 -3.33 22.07
N TYR A 158 -17.57 -3.67 20.78
CA TYR A 158 -16.44 -3.49 19.88
C TYR A 158 -16.82 -2.57 18.71
N PHE A 159 -15.85 -1.79 18.25
CA PHE A 159 -15.89 -1.20 16.92
C PHE A 159 -15.56 -2.32 15.92
N VAL A 160 -16.56 -2.81 15.19
CA VAL A 160 -16.37 -3.96 14.30
C VAL A 160 -15.87 -3.50 12.94
N VAL A 161 -14.69 -3.98 12.55
CA VAL A 161 -14.02 -3.64 11.29
C VAL A 161 -13.93 -4.89 10.42
N ARG A 162 -14.45 -4.82 9.20
CA ARG A 162 -14.42 -5.93 8.23
C ARG A 162 -13.36 -5.66 7.18
N SER A 163 -12.27 -6.42 7.22
CA SER A 163 -11.21 -6.27 6.22
C SER A 163 -11.56 -7.05 4.94
N PRO A 164 -11.35 -6.46 3.75
CA PRO A 164 -11.42 -7.19 2.48
C PRO A 164 -10.15 -8.03 2.22
N THR A 165 -9.09 -7.83 3.01
CA THR A 165 -7.81 -8.56 2.91
C THR A 165 -7.49 -9.30 4.21
N VAL A 166 -6.50 -10.20 4.15
CA VAL A 166 -6.11 -11.02 5.31
C VAL A 166 -5.07 -10.36 6.21
N PHE A 167 -4.36 -9.34 5.73
CA PHE A 167 -3.46 -8.55 6.55
C PHE A 167 -4.03 -7.16 6.78
N VAL A 168 -3.94 -6.70 8.03
CA VAL A 168 -4.31 -5.36 8.45
C VAL A 168 -3.11 -4.73 9.14
N HIS A 169 -2.92 -3.43 8.92
CA HIS A 169 -1.90 -2.64 9.57
C HIS A 169 -2.54 -1.47 10.31
N PHE A 170 -1.97 -1.08 11.45
CA PHE A 170 -2.30 0.18 12.10
C PHE A 170 -1.15 1.16 11.89
N ALA A 171 -1.47 2.32 11.31
CA ALA A 171 -0.52 3.38 10.95
C ALA A 171 -1.00 4.75 11.44
#